data_AF-A0A0M8PXE2-F1
#
_entry.id   AF-A0A0M8PXE2-F1
#
_cell.length_a   1.000
_cell.length_b   1.000
_cell.length_c   1.000
_cell.angle_alpha   90.00
_cell.angle_beta   90.00
_cell.angle_gamma   90.00
#
_symmetry.space_group_name_H-M   'P 1'
#
loop_
_entity.id
_entity.type
_entity.pdbx_description
1 polymer ?
#
loop_
_entity_poly.entity_id
_entity_poly.type
_entity_poly.pdbx_seq_one_letter_code
_entity_poly.pdbx_strand_id
1 'polypeptide(L)' 'MVMTIFILIITAVIAFAFIPKLKKNKETKTIVIFSIFLLISAALNIGVSLKLKIPSPLDFITFIFSPIKDLIISLTK' A
#
# COMPACT_ATOMS: atom_id res chain seq x y z
N MET A 1 -11.88 -12.62 8.72
CA MET A 1 -11.15 -12.89 9.98
C MET A 1 -9.91 -13.75 9.76
N VAL A 2 -10.00 -14.96 9.20
CA VAL A 2 -8.80 -15.81 8.95
C VAL A 2 -7.73 -15.10 8.11
N MET A 3 -8.13 -14.45 7.01
CA MET A 3 -7.21 -13.71 6.14
C MET A 3 -6.53 -12.54 6.86
N THR A 4 -7.26 -11.81 7.71
CA THR A 4 -6.72 -10.72 8.54
C THR A 4 -5.63 -11.23 9.49
N ILE A 5 -5.86 -12.37 10.15
CA ILE A 5 -4.88 -12.99 11.05
C ILE A 5 -3.62 -13.38 10.26
N PHE A 6 -3.80 -13.96 9.07
CA PHE A 6 -2.68 -14.33 8.21
C PHE A 6 -1.85 -13.11 7.78
N ILE A 7 -2.49 -12.00 7.40
CA ILE A 7 -1.83 -10.73 7.07
C ILE A 7 -1.01 -10.24 8.28
N LEU A 8 -1.59 -10.23 9.48
CA LEU A 8 -0.89 -9.79 10.69
C LEU A 8 0.33 -10.66 11.02
N ILE A 9 0.22 -11.99 10.85
CA ILE A 9 1.35 -12.91 11.04
C ILE A 9 2.48 -12.59 10.05
N ILE A 10 2.17 -12.43 8.77
CA ILE A 10 3.16 -12.08 7.74
C ILE A 10 3.82 -10.73 8.07
N THR A 11 3.02 -9.73 8.43
CA THR A 11 3.52 -8.40 8.83
C THR A 11 4.48 -8.50 10.02
N ALA A 12 4.14 -9.31 11.04
CA ALA A 12 5.00 -9.51 12.20
C ALA A 12 6.31 -10.23 11.85
N VAL A 13 6.26 -11.25 10.98
CA VAL A 13 7.45 -11.97 10.49
C VAL A 13 8.39 -11.03 9.73
N ILE A 14 7.84 -10.19 8.84
CA ILE A 14 8.61 -9.19 8.09
C ILE A 14 9.25 -8.18 9.05
N ALA A 15 8.49 -7.65 10.01
CA ALA A 15 9.01 -6.74 11.02
C ALA A 15 10.16 -7.38 11.81
N PHE A 16 10.00 -8.63 12.25
CA PHE A 16 11.01 -9.35 13.01
C PHE A 16 12.28 -9.65 12.20
N ALA A 17 12.16 -9.91 10.90
CA ALA A 17 13.32 -10.13 10.02
C ALA A 17 14.10 -8.83 9.73
N PHE A 18 13.40 -7.72 9.48
CA PHE A 18 14.02 -6.49 8.97
C PHE A 18 14.37 -5.47 10.05
N ILE A 19 13.52 -5.25 11.06
CA ILE A 19 13.76 -4.24 12.10
C ILE A 19 15.08 -4.47 12.86
N PRO A 20 15.44 -5.70 13.29
CA PRO A 20 16.71 -5.93 13.97
C PRO A 20 17.92 -5.63 13.08
N LYS A 21 17.83 -5.95 11.79
CA LYS A 21 18.89 -5.67 10.81
C LYS A 21 19.09 -4.16 10.61
N LEU A 22 18.00 -3.41 10.48
CA LEU A 22 18.02 -1.96 10.37
C LEU A 22 18.52 -1.29 11.67
N LYS A 23 18.15 -1.83 12.84
CA LYS A 23 18.62 -1.35 14.15
C LYS A 23 20.13 -1.54 14.33
N LYS A 24 20.68 -2.68 13.87
CA LYS A 24 22.13 -2.94 13.89
C LYS A 24 22.91 -1.91 13.06
N ASN A 25 22.34 -1.43 11.96
CA ASN A 25 22.96 -0.44 11.09
C ASN A 25 22.81 1.02 11.58
N LYS A 26 22.18 1.26 12.75
CA LYS A 26 21.87 2.60 13.29
C LYS A 26 21.04 3.50 12.36
N GLU A 27 20.34 2.89 11.40
CA GLU A 27 19.53 3.55 10.37
C GLU A 27 18.13 3.91 10.90
N THR A 28 18.06 4.80 11.90
CA THR A 28 16.81 5.10 12.63
C THR A 28 15.73 5.71 11.74
N LYS A 29 16.10 6.59 10.79
CA LYS A 29 15.16 7.16 9.81
C LYS A 29 14.56 6.09 8.92
N THR A 30 15.38 5.13 8.49
CA THR A 30 14.97 4.02 7.62
C THR A 30 14.02 3.08 8.35
N ILE A 31 14.22 2.83 9.65
CA ILE A 31 13.28 2.04 10.48
C ILE A 31 11.89 2.70 10.51
N VAL A 32 11.85 4.03 10.69
CA VAL A 32 10.57 4.77 10.76
C VAL A 32 9.83 4.66 9.43
N ILE A 33 10.51 4.96 8.32
CA ILE A 33 9.91 4.89 6.98
C ILE A 33 9.45 3.46 6.67
N PHE A 34 10.31 2.46 6.93
CA PHE A 34 9.97 1.05 6.76
C PHE A 34 8.71 0.66 7.56
N SER A 35 8.65 1.05 8.84
CA SER A 35 7.53 0.69 9.71
C SER A 35 6.23 1.35 9.25
N ILE A 36 6.27 2.61 8.81
CA ILE A 36 5.11 3.30 8.23
C ILE A 36 4.62 2.58 6.98
N PHE A 37 5.51 2.26 6.03
CA PHE A 37 5.15 1.54 4.81
C PHE A 37 4.59 0.15 5.11
N LEU A 38 5.19 -0.56 6.08
CA LEU A 38 4.73 -1.89 6.50
C LEU A 38 3.32 -1.84 7.10
N LEU A 39 3.04 -0.83 7.94
CA LEU A 39 1.71 -0.61 8.52
C LEU A 39 0.68 -0.20 7.46
N ILE A 40 1.03 0.68 6.52
CA ILE A 40 0.14 1.07 5.41
C ILE A 40 -0.22 -0.16 4.58
N SER A 41 0.77 -1.00 4.24
CA SER A 41 0.54 -2.25 3.50
C SER A 41 -0.39 -3.19 4.26
N ALA A 42 -0.18 -3.39 5.56
CA ALA A 42 -1.04 -4.22 6.39
C ALA A 42 -2.47 -3.66 6.45
N ALA A 43 -2.64 -2.35 6.69
CA ALA A 43 -3.94 -1.70 6.75
C ALA A 43 -4.72 -1.81 5.43
N LEU A 44 -4.06 -1.60 4.29
CA LEU A 44 -4.66 -1.77 2.96
C LEU A 44 -5.12 -3.21 2.73
N ASN A 45 -4.26 -4.20 3.00
CA ASN A 45 -4.61 -5.61 2.83
C ASN A 45 -5.77 -6.03 3.75
N ILE A 46 -5.79 -5.53 4.99
CA ILE A 46 -6.90 -5.78 5.92
C ILE A 46 -8.18 -5.14 5.38
N GLY A 47 -8.12 -3.90 4.90
CA GLY A 47 -9.28 -3.22 4.32
C GLY A 47 -9.85 -3.96 3.11
N VAL A 48 -8.99 -4.43 2.20
CA VAL A 48 -9.40 -5.28 1.07
C VAL A 48 -10.02 -6.59 1.57
N SER A 49 -9.41 -7.24 2.56
CA SER A 49 -9.94 -8.47 3.15
C SER A 49 -11.31 -8.28 3.83
N LEU A 50 -11.59 -7.09 4.34
CA LEU A 50 -12.89 -6.71 4.92
C LEU A 50 -13.89 -6.25 3.85
N LYS A 51 -13.54 -6.36 2.57
CA LYS A 51 -14.33 -5.90 1.42
C LYS A 51 -14.65 -4.40 1.48
N LEU A 52 -13.78 -3.60 2.11
CA LEU A 52 -13.87 -2.15 2.01
C LEU A 52 -13.64 -1.76 0.55
N LYS A 53 -14.46 -0.83 0.03
CA LYS A 53 -14.27 -0.25 -1.30
C LYS A 53 -13.06 0.69 -1.26
N ILE A 54 -11.88 0.10 -1.43
CA ILE A 54 -10.64 0.84 -1.63
C ILE A 54 -10.48 0.98 -3.14
N PRO A 55 -10.43 2.21 -3.69
CA PRO A 55 -10.23 2.41 -5.12
C PRO A 55 -8.90 1.77 -5.54
N SER A 56 -8.92 1.06 -6.66
CA SER A 56 -7.71 0.43 -7.17
C SER A 56 -6.75 1.51 -7.69
N PRO A 57 -5.44 1.21 -7.78
CA PRO A 57 -4.49 2.11 -8.42
C PRO A 57 -4.89 2.43 -9.88
N LEU A 58 -5.55 1.49 -10.56
CA LEU A 58 -6.06 1.69 -11.91
C LEU A 58 -7.18 2.72 -11.96
N ASP A 59 -8.06 2.75 -10.96
CA ASP A 59 -9.10 3.78 -10.84
C ASP A 59 -8.48 5.17 -10.65
N PHE A 60 -7.39 5.24 -9.87
CA PHE A 60 -6.65 6.48 -9.67
C PHE A 60 -5.93 6.94 -10.95
N ILE A 61 -5.30 6.03 -11.68
CA ILE A 61 -4.72 6.30 -12.99
C ILE A 61 -5.82 6.78 -13.94
N THR A 62 -6.95 6.09 -14.00
CA THR A 62 -8.07 6.46 -14.87
C THR A 62 -8.60 7.85 -14.53
N PHE A 63 -8.68 8.20 -13.25
CA PHE A 63 -9.07 9.55 -12.81
C PHE A 63 -8.10 10.64 -13.31
N ILE A 64 -6.79 10.41 -13.21
CA ILE A 64 -5.77 11.34 -13.70
C ILE A 64 -5.82 11.49 -15.23
N PHE A 65 -6.04 10.39 -15.95
CA PHE A 65 -5.99 10.36 -17.41
C PHE A 65 -7.34 10.66 -18.08
N SER A 66 -8.46 10.63 -17.36
CA SER A 66 -9.78 11.00 -17.87
C SER A 66 -9.81 12.39 -18.54
N PRO A 67 -9.29 13.48 -17.94
CA PRO A 67 -9.30 14.78 -18.60
C PRO A 67 -8.51 14.80 -19.92
N ILE A 68 -7.41 14.04 -20.00
CA ILE A 68 -6.62 13.92 -21.24
C ILE A 68 -7.43 13.18 -22.32
N LYS A 69 -8.09 12.08 -21.94
CA LYS A 69 -9.00 11.34 -22.81
C LYS A 69 -10.11 12.25 -23.35
N ASP A 70 -10.74 13.05 -22.48
CA ASP A 70 -11.85 13.92 -22.85
C ASP A 70 -11.40 15.04 -23.80
N LEU A 71 -10.19 15.59 -23.60
CA LEU A 71 -9.57 16.54 -24.54
C LEU A 71 -9.34 15.91 -25.92
N ILE A 72 -8.79 14.69 -25.98
CA ILE A 72 -8.54 13.98 -27.25
C ILE A 72 -9.86 13.72 -27.99
N ILE A 73 -10.90 13.28 -27.27
CA ILE A 73 -12.23 13.04 -27.84
C ILE A 73 -12.82 14.35 -28.37
N SER A 74 -12.68 15.46 -27.65
CA SER A 74 -13.17 16.78 -28.07
C SER A 74 -12.44 17.34 -29.29
N LEU A 75 -11.17 16.97 -29.52
CA LEU A 75 -10.37 17.43 -30.66
C LEU A 75 -10.60 16.59 -31.93
N THR A 76 -11.06 15.35 -31.77
CA THR A 76 -11.28 14.41 -32.88
C THR A 76 -12.72 14.47 -33.42
N LYS A 77 -13.61 15.15 -32.70
CA LYS A 77 -15.02 15.36 -33.07
C LYS A 77 -15.20 16.73 -33.73
#